data_AF-A0A7J8BP99-F1
#
_entry.id   AF-A0A7J8BP99-F1
#
_cell.length_a   1.000
_cell.length_b   1.000
_cell.length_c   1.000
_cell.angle_alpha   90.00
_cell.angle_beta   90.00
_cell.angle_gamma   90.00
#
_symmetry.space_group_name_H-M   'P 1'
#
loop_
_entity.id
_entity.type
_entity.pdbx_description
1 polymer ?
#
loop_
_entity_poly.entity_id
_entity_poly.type
_entity_poly.pdbx_seq_one_letter_code
_entity_poly.pdbx_strand_id
1 'polypeptide(L)'
;MCTQKTEGRAHLRRLLNWEEFDELRDSRRSILLDTLYESIIFAVGKGFPWVEVAKVVKFTEELIKETKGYSITEAVTILGNKLRDYQGQFNTTHLLALCDYFHNTFIRHYKLYQYVLGQDQEVDLTVTHLEVCVPPQPLPLTEGMDRELWKHEQQVAELSAAEEQKRAHALLLKEALHLEQELMLQKKFSEVLARQTRVLKREELENLVHEAVRIQIEYLKKLLQCEIQITFDILDLKLQKKALNLNAPVPFPLSVTGQPGQDESLRFNRANRRKKAKAKN
;
A
#
# COMPACT_ATOMS: atom_id res chain seq x y z
N MET A 1 -24.84 -8.40 -14.87
CA MET A 1 -25.07 -8.24 -16.32
C MET A 1 -23.77 -8.08 -17.11
N CYS A 2 -22.72 -7.42 -16.60
CA CYS A 2 -21.47 -7.22 -17.35
C CYS A 2 -20.71 -8.52 -17.71
N THR A 3 -20.74 -9.53 -16.85
CA THR A 3 -20.03 -10.81 -17.06
C THR A 3 -20.57 -11.61 -18.25
N GLN A 4 -21.88 -11.58 -18.47
CA GLN A 4 -22.52 -12.36 -19.53
C GLN A 4 -22.23 -11.79 -20.93
N LYS A 5 -22.14 -10.46 -21.06
CA LYS A 5 -21.78 -9.80 -22.32
C LYS A 5 -20.33 -10.06 -22.71
N THR A 6 -19.40 -10.00 -21.76
CA THR A 6 -17.97 -10.28 -22.01
C THR A 6 -17.72 -11.72 -22.43
N GLU A 7 -18.38 -12.68 -21.78
CA GLU A 7 -18.29 -14.11 -22.16
C GLU A 7 -18.90 -14.35 -23.54
N GLY A 8 -20.07 -13.76 -23.81
CA GLY A 8 -20.74 -13.85 -25.12
C GLY A 8 -19.90 -13.31 -26.27
N ARG A 9 -19.24 -12.16 -26.10
CA ARG A 9 -18.31 -11.58 -27.08
C ARG A 9 -17.10 -12.49 -27.31
N ALA A 10 -16.53 -13.07 -26.25
CA ALA A 10 -15.41 -14.01 -26.37
C ALA A 10 -15.80 -15.28 -27.14
N HIS A 11 -17.01 -15.80 -26.93
CA HIS A 11 -17.53 -16.93 -27.70
C HIS A 11 -17.76 -16.58 -29.18
N LEU A 12 -18.37 -15.43 -29.46
CA LEU A 12 -18.59 -14.95 -30.84
C LEU A 12 -17.27 -14.77 -31.59
N ARG A 13 -16.26 -14.19 -30.95
CA ARG A 13 -14.91 -14.03 -31.51
C ARG A 13 -14.31 -15.37 -31.95
N ARG A 14 -14.43 -16.40 -31.11
CA ARG A 14 -13.95 -17.76 -31.43
C ARG A 14 -14.70 -18.37 -32.63
N LEU A 15 -16.01 -18.15 -32.71
CA LEU A 15 -16.84 -18.64 -33.83
C LEU A 15 -16.49 -17.95 -35.16
N LEU A 16 -16.12 -16.67 -35.12
CA LEU A 16 -15.68 -15.91 -36.29
C LEU A 16 -14.21 -16.17 -36.67
N ASN A 17 -13.49 -17.03 -35.93
CA ASN A 17 -12.05 -17.28 -36.08
C ASN A 17 -11.19 -16.00 -36.01
N TRP A 18 -11.59 -15.03 -35.19
CA TRP A 18 -10.80 -13.80 -34.99
C TRP A 18 -9.70 -14.03 -33.95
N GLU A 19 -8.49 -13.55 -34.25
CA GLU A 19 -7.35 -13.55 -33.33
C GLU A 19 -7.69 -12.82 -32.02
N GLU A 20 -7.02 -13.20 -30.92
CA GLU A 20 -7.11 -12.44 -29.68
C GLU A 20 -6.48 -11.07 -29.88
N PHE A 21 -7.25 -10.03 -29.58
CA PHE A 21 -6.80 -8.65 -29.64
C PHE A 21 -7.09 -7.97 -28.31
N ASP A 22 -6.22 -7.03 -27.95
CA ASP A 22 -6.44 -6.16 -26.80
C ASP A 22 -7.56 -5.18 -27.15
N GLU A 23 -8.73 -5.34 -26.53
CA GLU A 23 -9.91 -4.51 -26.76
C GLU A 23 -9.66 -3.02 -26.50
N LEU A 24 -8.67 -2.68 -25.66
CA LEU A 24 -8.29 -1.30 -25.35
C LEU A 24 -7.38 -0.71 -26.42
N ARG A 25 -6.51 -1.53 -27.04
CA ARG A 25 -5.60 -1.09 -28.11
C ARG A 25 -6.23 -1.14 -29.49
N ASP A 26 -7.12 -2.09 -29.74
CA ASP A 26 -7.85 -2.26 -31.01
C ASP A 26 -9.34 -1.98 -30.80
N SER A 27 -9.64 -0.69 -30.60
CA SER A 27 -11.01 -0.17 -30.43
C SER A 27 -11.90 -0.51 -31.63
N ARG A 28 -11.32 -0.57 -32.84
CA ARG A 28 -12.03 -0.89 -34.08
C ARG A 28 -12.56 -2.31 -34.07
N ARG A 29 -11.71 -3.32 -33.83
CA ARG A 29 -12.15 -4.72 -33.74
C ARG A 29 -13.09 -4.92 -32.56
N SER A 30 -12.88 -4.21 -31.46
CA SER A 30 -13.75 -4.26 -30.27
C SER A 30 -15.18 -3.79 -30.58
N ILE A 31 -15.32 -2.65 -31.28
CA ILE A 31 -16.62 -2.07 -31.66
C ILE A 31 -17.31 -2.89 -32.74
N LEU A 32 -16.58 -3.43 -33.72
CA LEU A 32 -17.14 -4.36 -34.70
C LEU A 32 -17.71 -5.61 -34.02
N LEU A 33 -16.94 -6.22 -33.11
CA LEU A 33 -17.39 -7.39 -32.36
C LEU A 33 -18.62 -7.07 -31.49
N ASP A 34 -18.66 -5.89 -30.89
CA ASP A 34 -19.83 -5.43 -30.12
C ASP A 34 -21.07 -5.28 -31.01
N THR A 35 -20.90 -4.69 -32.20
CA THR A 35 -22.00 -4.48 -33.14
C THR A 35 -22.59 -5.81 -33.64
N LEU A 36 -21.72 -6.79 -33.93
CA LEU A 36 -22.15 -8.14 -34.30
C LEU A 36 -22.82 -8.88 -33.14
N TYR A 37 -22.31 -8.71 -31.92
CA TYR A 37 -22.92 -9.31 -30.73
C TYR A 37 -24.32 -8.72 -30.47
N GLU A 38 -24.46 -7.40 -30.50
CA GLU A 38 -25.74 -6.73 -30.28
C GLU A 38 -26.77 -7.06 -31.38
N SER A 39 -26.34 -7.32 -32.61
CA SER A 39 -27.26 -7.76 -33.67
C SER A 39 -27.80 -9.18 -33.45
N ILE A 40 -26.99 -10.07 -32.84
CA ILE A 40 -27.43 -11.41 -32.38
C ILE A 40 -28.44 -11.26 -31.24
N ILE A 41 -28.11 -10.49 -30.22
CA ILE A 41 -28.99 -10.28 -29.05
C ILE A 41 -30.32 -9.67 -29.50
N PHE A 42 -30.29 -8.72 -30.43
CA PHE A 42 -31.48 -8.16 -31.05
C PHE A 42 -32.31 -9.24 -31.77
N ALA A 43 -31.70 -10.02 -32.66
CA ALA A 43 -32.42 -11.02 -33.46
C ALA A 43 -33.06 -12.09 -32.57
N VAL A 44 -32.33 -12.59 -31.56
CA VAL A 44 -32.85 -13.54 -30.58
C VAL A 44 -33.98 -12.91 -29.75
N GLY A 45 -33.80 -11.67 -29.27
CA GLY A 45 -34.80 -10.95 -28.48
C GLY A 45 -36.07 -10.61 -29.25
N LYS A 46 -36.00 -10.48 -30.58
CA LYS A 46 -37.15 -10.30 -31.47
C LYS A 46 -37.78 -11.61 -31.95
N GLY A 47 -37.22 -12.77 -31.59
CA GLY A 47 -37.79 -14.08 -31.90
C GLY A 47 -37.42 -14.63 -33.28
N PHE A 48 -36.30 -14.20 -33.87
CA PHE A 48 -35.83 -14.74 -35.14
C PHE A 48 -35.43 -16.22 -34.98
N PRO A 49 -35.76 -17.11 -35.93
CA PRO A 49 -35.21 -18.46 -35.98
C PRO A 49 -33.68 -18.43 -36.02
N TRP A 50 -33.01 -19.41 -35.41
CA TRP A 50 -31.54 -19.46 -35.38
C TRP A 50 -30.86 -19.39 -36.76
N VAL A 51 -31.50 -19.95 -37.79
CA VAL A 51 -31.03 -19.86 -39.19
C VAL A 51 -31.05 -18.42 -39.69
N GLU A 52 -32.06 -17.63 -39.29
CA GLU A 52 -32.17 -16.21 -39.63
C GLU A 52 -31.24 -15.34 -38.79
N VAL A 53 -31.00 -15.69 -37.52
CA VAL A 53 -30.02 -15.00 -36.67
C VAL A 53 -28.63 -15.00 -37.30
N ALA A 54 -28.18 -16.13 -37.86
CA ALA A 54 -26.91 -16.18 -38.58
C ALA A 54 -26.89 -15.25 -39.82
N LYS A 55 -28.01 -15.12 -40.52
CA LYS A 55 -28.16 -14.20 -41.65
C LYS A 55 -28.15 -12.73 -41.20
N VAL A 56 -28.67 -12.41 -40.02
CA VAL A 56 -28.61 -11.06 -39.45
C VAL A 56 -27.16 -10.66 -39.17
N VAL A 57 -26.33 -11.57 -38.65
CA VAL A 57 -24.89 -11.31 -38.43
C VAL A 57 -24.20 -11.03 -39.76
N LYS A 58 -24.43 -11.88 -40.77
CA LYS A 58 -23.87 -11.70 -42.12
C LYS A 58 -24.33 -10.37 -42.75
N PHE A 59 -25.61 -10.05 -42.65
CA PHE A 59 -26.16 -8.77 -43.09
C PHE A 59 -25.47 -7.59 -42.40
N THR A 60 -25.26 -7.67 -41.08
CA THR A 60 -24.61 -6.63 -40.28
C THR A 60 -23.17 -6.40 -40.77
N GLU A 61 -22.41 -7.47 -40.96
CA GLU A 61 -21.03 -7.41 -41.44
C GLU A 61 -20.94 -6.79 -42.84
N GLU A 62 -21.79 -7.23 -43.77
CA GLU A 62 -21.85 -6.70 -45.13
C GLU A 62 -22.22 -5.21 -45.15
N LEU A 63 -23.25 -4.81 -44.39
CA LEU A 63 -23.69 -3.43 -44.29
C LEU A 63 -22.56 -2.51 -43.79
N ILE A 64 -21.86 -2.92 -42.73
CA ILE A 64 -20.77 -2.14 -42.16
C ILE A 64 -19.62 -2.00 -43.17
N LYS A 65 -19.29 -3.08 -43.89
CA LYS A 65 -18.22 -3.09 -44.89
C LYS A 65 -18.55 -2.19 -46.09
N GLU A 66 -19.77 -2.26 -46.60
CA GLU A 66 -20.20 -1.54 -47.80
C GLU A 66 -20.46 -0.06 -47.56
N THR A 67 -20.77 0.33 -46.32
CA THR A 67 -20.99 1.75 -45.98
C THR A 67 -19.71 2.47 -45.58
N LYS A 68 -18.58 1.79 -45.43
CA LYS A 68 -17.31 2.42 -45.04
C LYS A 68 -16.88 3.47 -46.07
N GLY A 69 -16.72 4.73 -45.63
CA GLY A 69 -16.26 5.85 -46.46
C GLY A 69 -17.36 6.57 -47.24
N TYR A 70 -18.63 6.17 -47.11
CA TYR A 70 -19.77 6.80 -47.77
C TYR A 70 -20.49 7.81 -46.88
N SER A 71 -21.23 8.75 -47.49
CA SER A 71 -22.09 9.69 -46.78
C SER A 71 -23.29 9.00 -46.12
N ILE A 72 -23.94 9.67 -45.15
CA ILE A 72 -25.12 9.12 -44.47
C ILE A 72 -26.28 8.84 -45.45
N THR A 73 -26.47 9.68 -46.47
CA THR A 73 -27.52 9.50 -47.49
C THR A 73 -27.27 8.25 -48.33
N GLU A 74 -26.00 8.01 -48.70
CA GLU A 74 -25.58 6.80 -49.40
C GLU A 74 -25.74 5.57 -48.50
N ALA A 75 -25.40 5.67 -47.21
CA ALA A 75 -25.58 4.58 -46.26
C ALA A 75 -27.05 4.15 -46.08
N VAL A 76 -27.98 5.11 -46.05
CA VAL A 76 -29.42 4.82 -46.03
C VAL A 76 -29.85 4.11 -47.32
N THR A 77 -29.29 4.53 -48.46
CA THR A 77 -29.56 3.90 -49.76
C THR A 77 -29.02 2.46 -49.80
N ILE A 78 -27.79 2.24 -49.31
CA ILE A 78 -27.16 0.92 -49.18
C ILE A 78 -27.99 0.02 -48.27
N LEU A 79 -28.44 0.52 -47.10
CA LEU A 79 -29.32 -0.21 -46.20
C LEU A 79 -30.62 -0.63 -46.91
N GLY A 80 -31.26 0.27 -47.65
CA GLY A 80 -32.47 -0.02 -48.40
C GLY A 80 -32.27 -1.07 -49.50
N ASN A 81 -31.15 -1.01 -50.22
CA ASN A 81 -30.79 -2.01 -51.23
C ASN A 81 -30.51 -3.38 -50.59
N LYS A 82 -29.74 -3.41 -49.50
CA LYS A 82 -29.47 -4.65 -48.76
C LYS A 82 -30.73 -5.30 -48.20
N LEU A 83 -31.66 -4.51 -47.66
CA LEU A 83 -32.93 -5.05 -47.19
C LEU A 83 -33.72 -5.67 -48.35
N ARG A 84 -33.65 -5.11 -49.56
CA ARG A 84 -34.25 -5.68 -50.76
C ARG A 84 -33.63 -7.02 -51.14
N ASP A 85 -32.29 -7.11 -51.13
CA ASP A 85 -31.56 -8.34 -51.46
C ASP A 85 -31.89 -9.50 -50.49
N TYR A 86 -32.22 -9.17 -49.25
CA TYR A 86 -32.57 -10.13 -48.20
C TYR A 86 -34.08 -10.38 -48.06
N GLN A 87 -34.94 -9.81 -48.92
CA GLN A 87 -36.40 -10.03 -48.88
C GLN A 87 -36.81 -11.50 -49.00
N GLY A 88 -36.06 -12.31 -49.75
CA GLY A 88 -36.30 -13.76 -49.86
C GLY A 88 -35.77 -14.58 -48.69
N GLN A 89 -35.06 -13.97 -47.75
CA GLN A 89 -34.35 -14.64 -46.67
C GLN A 89 -34.97 -14.44 -45.28
N PHE A 90 -35.82 -13.41 -45.13
CA PHE A 90 -36.54 -13.07 -43.92
C PHE A 90 -38.02 -12.90 -44.20
N ASN A 91 -38.88 -13.14 -43.21
CA ASN A 91 -40.28 -12.76 -43.31
C ASN A 91 -40.44 -11.22 -43.24
N THR A 92 -41.61 -10.72 -43.66
CA THR A 92 -41.88 -9.27 -43.73
C THR A 92 -41.75 -8.58 -42.37
N THR A 93 -42.18 -9.24 -41.28
CA THR A 93 -42.11 -8.69 -39.91
C THR A 93 -40.66 -8.56 -39.42
N HIS A 94 -39.84 -9.56 -39.68
CA HIS A 94 -38.42 -9.59 -39.34
C HIS A 94 -37.64 -8.58 -40.16
N LEU A 95 -37.96 -8.42 -41.44
CA LEU A 95 -37.33 -7.43 -42.30
C LEU A 95 -37.63 -5.98 -41.83
N LEU A 96 -38.87 -5.71 -41.43
CA LEU A 96 -39.24 -4.43 -40.83
C LEU A 96 -38.52 -4.20 -39.50
N ALA A 97 -38.47 -5.21 -38.63
CA ALA A 97 -37.75 -5.13 -37.37
C ALA A 97 -36.24 -4.86 -37.59
N LEU A 98 -35.64 -5.48 -38.60
CA LEU A 98 -34.25 -5.29 -38.97
C LEU A 98 -34.00 -3.87 -39.50
N CYS A 99 -34.90 -3.34 -40.33
CA CYS A 99 -34.86 -1.97 -40.83
C CYS A 99 -34.91 -0.96 -39.67
N ASP A 100 -35.85 -1.12 -38.75
CA ASP A 100 -35.99 -0.25 -37.58
C ASP A 100 -34.77 -0.33 -36.67
N TYR A 101 -34.23 -1.52 -36.46
CA TYR A 101 -33.02 -1.73 -35.67
C TYR A 101 -31.84 -0.95 -36.24
N PHE A 102 -31.51 -1.14 -37.52
CA PHE A 102 -30.37 -0.46 -38.14
C PHE A 102 -30.59 1.04 -38.30
N HIS A 103 -31.83 1.50 -38.51
CA HIS A 103 -32.12 2.93 -38.48
C HIS A 103 -31.81 3.55 -37.11
N ASN A 104 -32.25 2.91 -36.03
CA ASN A 104 -32.13 3.46 -34.67
C ASN A 104 -30.75 3.25 -34.03
N THR A 105 -29.99 2.26 -34.48
CA THR A 105 -28.66 1.93 -33.94
C THR A 105 -27.54 2.44 -34.83
N PHE A 106 -27.48 1.96 -36.07
CA PHE A 106 -26.38 2.21 -37.00
C PHE A 106 -26.51 3.57 -37.71
N ILE A 107 -27.63 3.83 -38.39
CA ILE A 107 -27.84 5.06 -39.17
C ILE A 107 -27.89 6.29 -38.26
N ARG A 108 -28.63 6.23 -37.15
CA ARG A 108 -28.72 7.34 -36.18
C ARG A 108 -27.35 7.76 -35.63
N HIS A 109 -26.42 6.81 -35.49
CA HIS A 109 -25.07 7.05 -34.98
C HIS A 109 -23.99 6.89 -36.06
N TYR A 110 -24.37 7.03 -37.33
CA TYR A 110 -23.50 6.69 -38.47
C TYR A 110 -22.16 7.41 -38.47
N LYS A 111 -22.12 8.68 -38.06
CA LYS A 111 -20.88 9.46 -37.95
C LYS A 111 -19.89 8.84 -36.94
N LEU A 112 -20.37 8.26 -35.85
CA LEU A 112 -19.53 7.59 -34.86
C LEU A 112 -18.95 6.28 -35.43
N TYR A 113 -19.78 5.50 -36.11
CA TYR A 113 -19.32 4.30 -36.81
C TYR A 113 -18.28 4.64 -37.89
N GLN A 114 -18.51 5.67 -38.71
CA GLN A 114 -17.54 6.11 -39.73
C GLN A 114 -16.23 6.63 -39.12
N TYR A 115 -16.28 7.31 -37.99
CA TYR A 115 -15.07 7.78 -37.29
C TYR A 115 -14.19 6.60 -36.87
N VAL A 116 -14.78 5.56 -36.26
CA VAL A 116 -14.06 4.38 -35.76
C VAL A 116 -13.60 3.45 -36.90
N LEU A 117 -14.44 3.28 -37.92
CA LEU A 117 -14.23 2.28 -38.98
C LEU A 117 -13.49 2.84 -40.19
N GLY A 118 -13.58 4.15 -40.43
CA GLY A 118 -13.09 4.83 -41.63
C GLY A 118 -11.64 5.31 -41.55
N GLN A 119 -11.14 5.66 -40.37
CA GLN A 119 -9.77 6.17 -40.18
C GLN A 119 -8.88 5.14 -39.48
N ASP A 120 -7.64 4.96 -39.95
CA ASP A 120 -6.57 4.32 -39.18
C ASP A 120 -6.17 5.24 -38.03
N GLN A 121 -6.60 4.86 -36.82
CA GLN A 121 -6.28 5.60 -35.62
C GLN A 121 -4.87 5.19 -35.19
N GLU A 122 -3.90 6.09 -35.33
CA GLU A 122 -2.62 5.97 -34.61
C GLU A 122 -2.91 6.21 -33.14
N VAL A 123 -3.13 5.11 -32.41
CA VAL A 123 -3.42 5.15 -30.99
C VAL A 123 -2.08 5.17 -30.24
N ASP A 124 -1.59 6.38 -29.95
CA ASP A 124 -0.45 6.61 -29.03
C ASP A 124 -0.89 6.37 -27.57
N LEU A 125 -1.16 5.10 -27.23
CA LEU A 125 -1.45 4.71 -25.85
C LEU A 125 -0.13 4.57 -25.07
N THR A 126 0.21 5.60 -24.31
CA THR A 126 1.23 5.54 -23.27
C THR A 126 0.70 4.73 -22.07
N VAL A 127 0.75 3.40 -22.17
CA VAL A 127 0.36 2.51 -21.05
C VAL A 127 1.49 2.48 -20.04
N THR A 128 1.39 3.30 -18.99
CA THR A 128 2.27 3.24 -17.81
C THR A 128 1.72 2.24 -16.80
N HIS A 129 2.48 1.17 -16.53
CA HIS A 129 2.19 0.27 -15.42
C HIS A 129 2.51 0.96 -14.10
N LEU A 130 1.47 1.32 -13.33
CA LEU A 130 1.60 1.82 -11.98
C LEU A 130 1.38 0.66 -11.01
N GLU A 131 2.45 0.20 -10.35
CA GLU A 131 2.33 -0.73 -9.24
C GLU A 131 1.83 0.03 -8.00
N VAL A 132 0.58 -0.24 -7.62
CA VAL A 132 -0.01 0.30 -6.40
C VAL A 132 0.36 -0.63 -5.25
N CYS A 133 1.32 -0.23 -4.43
CA CYS A 133 1.67 -0.96 -3.22
C CYS A 133 0.53 -0.84 -2.19
N VAL A 134 0.00 -1.98 -1.75
CA VAL A 134 -0.97 -2.02 -0.65
C VAL A 134 -0.22 -1.83 0.67
N PRO A 135 -0.71 -0.99 1.60
CA PRO A 135 -0.09 -0.85 2.91
C PRO A 135 -0.04 -2.22 3.63
N PRO A 136 0.99 -2.45 4.48
CA PRO A 136 1.08 -3.69 5.24
C PRO A 136 -0.18 -3.89 6.06
N GLN A 137 -0.60 -5.15 6.18
CA GLN A 137 -1.79 -5.50 6.95
C GLN A 137 -1.58 -5.08 8.41
N PRO A 138 -2.52 -4.32 9.01
CA PRO A 138 -2.38 -3.91 10.40
C PRO A 138 -2.38 -5.15 11.31
N LEU A 139 -1.62 -5.06 12.40
CA LEU A 139 -1.57 -6.09 13.42
C LEU A 139 -2.96 -6.29 14.06
N PRO A 140 -3.23 -7.48 14.61
CA PRO A 140 -4.45 -7.74 15.37
C PRO A 140 -4.68 -6.72 16.49
N LEU A 141 -5.93 -6.33 16.74
CA LEU A 141 -6.30 -5.41 17.82
C LEU A 141 -5.91 -5.92 19.22
N THR A 142 -5.69 -7.23 19.37
CA THR A 142 -5.19 -7.84 20.62
C THR A 142 -3.76 -7.42 20.96
N GLU A 143 -2.98 -6.99 19.97
CA GLU A 143 -1.66 -6.39 20.16
C GLU A 143 -1.74 -4.87 20.36
N GLY A 144 -2.95 -4.31 20.31
CA GLY A 144 -3.20 -2.90 20.56
C GLY A 144 -2.97 -2.56 22.03
N MET A 145 -2.26 -1.47 22.27
CA MET A 145 -2.07 -0.91 23.60
C MET A 145 -2.99 0.30 23.79
N ASP A 146 -3.49 0.49 25.01
CA ASP A 146 -4.23 1.71 25.35
C ASP A 146 -3.37 2.95 25.10
N ARG A 147 -4.00 4.00 24.57
CA ARG A 147 -3.30 5.22 24.17
C ARG A 147 -2.60 5.91 25.33
N GLU A 148 -3.21 5.92 26.52
CA GLU A 148 -2.63 6.57 27.69
C GLU A 148 -1.52 5.72 28.31
N LEU A 149 -1.66 4.38 28.31
CA LEU A 149 -0.55 3.48 28.64
C LEU A 149 0.63 3.67 27.69
N TRP A 150 0.40 3.71 26.38
CA TRP A 150 1.47 3.89 25.40
C TRP A 150 2.20 5.24 25.56
N LYS A 151 1.46 6.34 25.78
CA LYS A 151 2.07 7.64 26.05
C LYS A 151 2.89 7.63 27.35
N HIS A 152 2.38 6.97 28.38
CA HIS A 152 3.09 6.82 29.66
C HIS A 152 4.40 6.05 29.47
N GLU A 153 4.35 4.90 28.80
CA GLU A 153 5.55 4.10 28.49
C GLU A 153 6.55 4.91 27.65
N GLN A 154 6.08 5.68 26.67
CA GLN A 154 6.92 6.53 25.84
C GLN A 154 7.65 7.60 26.68
N GLN A 155 6.94 8.28 27.59
CA GLN A 155 7.54 9.28 28.49
C GLN A 155 8.55 8.64 29.46
N VAL A 156 8.24 7.45 29.99
CA VAL A 156 9.15 6.72 30.86
C VAL A 156 10.41 6.29 30.09
N ALA A 157 10.27 5.84 28.84
CA ALA A 157 11.37 5.48 27.97
C ALA A 157 12.27 6.70 27.66
N GLU A 158 11.68 7.85 27.35
CA GLU A 158 12.41 9.10 27.09
C GLU A 158 13.24 9.55 28.30
N LEU A 159 12.64 9.57 29.50
CA LEU A 159 13.38 9.91 30.72
C LEU A 159 14.49 8.89 31.03
N SER A 160 14.26 7.61 30.74
CA SER A 160 15.27 6.57 30.96
C SER A 160 16.44 6.72 29.99
N ALA A 161 16.16 7.03 28.72
CA ALA A 161 17.18 7.30 27.72
C ALA A 161 17.99 8.56 28.06
N ALA A 162 17.32 9.64 28.50
CA ALA A 162 17.99 10.86 28.97
C ALA A 162 18.90 10.60 30.19
N GLU A 163 18.45 9.77 31.13
CA GLU A 163 19.23 9.36 32.30
C GLU A 163 20.50 8.59 31.89
N GLU A 164 20.36 7.64 30.96
CA GLU A 164 21.49 6.86 30.44
C GLU A 164 22.47 7.71 29.62
N GLN A 165 21.95 8.62 28.80
CA GLN A 165 22.77 9.59 28.06
C GLN A 165 23.58 10.48 29.02
N LYS A 166 22.97 10.96 30.12
CA LYS A 166 23.67 11.75 31.14
C LYS A 166 24.79 10.96 31.81
N ARG A 167 24.57 9.66 32.10
CA ARG A 167 25.63 8.77 32.63
C ARG A 167 26.77 8.56 31.64
N ALA A 168 26.46 8.30 30.38
CA ALA A 168 27.46 8.13 29.34
C ALA A 168 28.30 9.39 29.16
N HIS A 169 27.64 10.56 29.11
CA HIS A 169 28.33 11.85 29.05
C HIS A 169 29.24 12.09 30.26
N ALA A 170 28.83 11.65 31.46
CA ALA A 170 29.64 11.76 32.67
C ALA A 170 30.96 10.99 32.57
N LEU A 171 30.92 9.77 32.03
CA LEU A 171 32.11 8.96 31.82
C LEU A 171 33.06 9.64 30.83
N LEU A 172 32.54 10.09 29.68
CA LEU A 172 33.34 10.78 28.67
C LEU A 172 33.98 12.07 29.20
N LEU A 173 33.24 12.86 29.99
CA LEU A 173 33.77 14.10 30.56
C LEU A 173 34.88 13.80 31.59
N LYS A 174 34.72 12.76 32.41
CA LYS A 174 35.74 12.33 33.37
C LYS A 174 37.03 11.88 32.66
N GLU A 175 36.90 11.11 31.59
CA GLU A 175 38.02 10.68 30.75
C GLU A 175 38.72 11.88 30.08
N ALA A 176 37.95 12.82 29.53
CA ALA A 176 38.49 14.02 28.90
C ALA A 176 39.26 14.91 29.90
N LEU A 177 38.71 15.12 31.10
CA LEU A 177 39.39 15.87 32.16
C LEU A 177 40.68 15.19 32.62
N HIS A 178 40.67 13.86 32.72
CA HIS A 178 41.86 13.09 33.08
C HIS A 178 42.95 13.24 32.02
N LEU A 179 42.60 13.14 30.74
CA LEU A 179 43.54 13.33 29.64
C LEU A 179 44.09 14.77 29.61
N GLU A 180 43.25 15.78 29.84
CA GLU A 180 43.68 17.19 29.93
C GLU A 180 44.73 17.36 31.04
N GLN A 181 44.48 16.77 32.21
CA GLN A 181 45.41 16.78 33.35
C GLN A 181 46.75 16.12 33.01
N GLU A 182 46.73 14.92 32.42
CA GLU A 182 47.95 14.21 32.01
C GLU A 182 48.78 15.03 31.02
N LEU A 183 48.14 15.64 30.02
CA LEU A 183 48.80 16.50 29.04
C LEU A 183 49.41 17.75 29.69
N MET A 184 48.70 18.39 30.61
CA MET A 184 49.23 19.54 31.35
C MET A 184 50.46 19.16 32.17
N LEU A 185 50.41 18.05 32.90
CA LEU A 185 51.54 17.54 33.68
C LEU A 185 52.71 17.18 32.77
N GLN A 186 52.48 16.41 31.71
CA GLN A 186 53.52 16.00 30.76
C GLN A 186 54.18 17.21 30.09
N LYS A 187 53.39 18.22 29.70
CA LYS A 187 53.93 19.47 29.16
C LYS A 187 54.83 20.18 30.17
N LYS A 188 54.41 20.31 31.42
CA LYS A 188 55.23 20.93 32.47
C LYS A 188 56.52 20.15 32.76
N PHE A 189 56.46 18.83 32.81
CA PHE A 189 57.66 18.00 32.97
C PHE A 189 58.60 18.10 31.76
N SER A 190 58.05 18.11 30.55
CA SER A 190 58.82 18.21 29.31
C SER A 190 59.48 19.59 29.14
N GLU A 191 58.81 20.68 29.53
CA GLU A 191 59.37 22.03 29.54
C GLU A 191 60.61 22.14 30.45
N VAL A 192 60.59 21.45 31.60
CA VAL A 192 61.74 21.37 32.51
C VAL A 192 62.86 20.51 31.92
N LEU A 193 62.51 19.37 31.32
CA LEU A 193 63.48 18.46 30.70
C LEU A 193 64.17 19.08 29.48
N ALA A 194 63.44 19.83 28.65
CA ALA A 194 63.98 20.51 27.47
C ALA A 194 64.90 21.69 27.82
N ARG A 195 64.76 22.26 29.01
CA ARG A 195 65.60 23.36 29.50
C ARG A 195 66.91 22.90 30.13
N GLN A 196 67.08 21.61 30.46
CA GLN A 196 68.21 21.18 31.29
C GLN A 196 68.90 19.87 30.85
N THR A 197 70.23 19.90 30.89
CA THR A 197 71.14 18.74 30.72
C THR A 197 71.92 18.42 32.01
N ARG A 198 71.59 19.07 33.15
CA ARG A 198 72.27 18.94 34.45
C ARG A 198 71.27 18.74 35.59
N VAL A 199 71.79 18.33 36.76
CA VAL A 199 71.05 18.07 38.01
C VAL A 199 70.20 19.27 38.45
N LEU A 200 68.92 19.04 38.75
CA LEU A 200 67.94 20.03 39.18
C LEU A 200 68.35 20.69 40.52
N LYS A 201 68.22 22.01 40.62
CA LYS A 201 68.38 22.73 41.89
C LYS A 201 67.13 22.56 42.76
N ARG A 202 67.29 22.71 44.07
CA ARG A 202 66.20 22.55 45.06
C ARG A 202 65.02 23.47 44.76
N GLU A 203 65.30 24.73 44.46
CA GLU A 203 64.28 25.75 44.21
C GLU A 203 63.48 25.45 42.93
N GLU A 204 64.11 24.85 41.93
CA GLU A 204 63.46 24.44 40.67
C GLU A 204 62.55 23.24 40.88
N LEU A 205 62.98 22.30 41.73
CA LEU A 205 62.18 21.14 42.14
C LEU A 205 60.96 21.57 42.96
N GLU A 206 61.13 22.49 43.92
CA GLU A 206 60.02 23.02 44.73
C GLU A 206 58.97 23.70 43.85
N ASN A 207 59.39 24.51 42.88
CA ASN A 207 58.48 25.13 41.91
C ASN A 207 57.73 24.10 41.04
N LEU A 208 58.42 23.04 40.60
CA LEU A 208 57.80 21.97 39.82
C LEU A 208 56.74 21.21 40.64
N VAL A 209 57.05 20.90 41.91
CA VAL A 209 56.09 20.26 42.83
C VAL A 209 54.89 21.17 43.08
N HIS A 210 55.11 22.47 43.32
CA HIS A 210 54.01 23.42 43.48
C HIS A 210 53.12 23.50 42.24
N GLU A 211 53.70 23.49 41.05
CA GLU A 211 52.95 23.49 39.79
C GLU A 211 52.14 22.21 39.60
N ALA A 212 52.74 21.04 39.86
CA ALA A 212 52.06 19.75 39.77
C ALA A 212 50.88 19.65 40.76
N VAL A 213 51.09 20.09 42.00
CA VAL A 213 50.04 20.17 43.02
C VAL A 213 48.93 21.14 42.57
N ARG A 214 49.27 22.29 42.00
CA ARG A 214 48.28 23.24 41.48
C ARG A 214 47.44 22.62 40.37
N ILE A 215 48.06 21.93 39.41
CA ILE A 215 47.34 21.23 38.33
C ILE A 215 46.40 20.16 38.91
N GLN A 216 46.86 19.41 39.92
CA GLN A 216 46.05 18.40 40.59
C GLN A 216 44.83 19.00 41.31
N ILE A 217 45.02 20.13 41.99
CA ILE A 217 43.94 20.82 42.71
C ILE A 217 42.90 21.36 41.72
N GLU A 218 43.33 21.99 40.63
CA GLU A 218 42.40 22.50 39.61
C GLU A 218 41.65 21.37 38.89
N TYR A 219 42.32 20.26 38.59
CA TYR A 219 41.66 19.06 38.07
C TYR A 219 40.59 18.54 39.04
N LEU A 220 40.94 18.36 40.31
CA LEU A 220 40.02 17.85 41.32
C LEU A 220 38.82 18.77 41.50
N LYS A 221 39.03 20.09 41.49
CA LYS A 221 37.97 21.09 41.54
C LYS A 221 37.02 20.95 40.35
N LYS A 222 37.55 20.89 39.12
CA LYS A 222 36.74 20.69 37.91
C LYS A 222 35.95 19.37 37.97
N LEU A 223 36.59 18.29 38.39
CA LEU A 223 35.97 16.97 38.51
C LEU A 223 34.80 17.00 39.50
N LEU A 224 35.01 17.52 40.71
CA LEU A 224 33.96 17.63 41.73
C LEU A 224 32.79 18.47 41.24
N GLN A 225 33.07 19.61 40.60
CA GLN A 225 32.02 20.46 40.04
C GLN A 225 31.19 19.72 38.97
N CYS A 226 31.84 18.96 38.08
CA CYS A 226 31.15 18.14 37.09
C CYS A 226 30.32 17.03 37.73
N GLU A 227 30.88 16.30 38.69
CA GLU A 227 30.18 15.20 39.37
C GLU A 227 28.94 15.72 40.12
N ILE A 228 29.05 16.85 40.80
CA ILE A 228 27.92 17.50 41.47
C ILE A 228 26.82 17.82 40.45
N GLN A 229 27.16 18.55 39.38
CA GLN A 229 26.17 18.97 38.38
C GLN A 229 25.46 17.78 37.74
N ILE A 230 26.22 16.77 37.30
CA ILE A 230 25.67 15.58 36.65
C ILE A 230 24.80 14.78 37.63
N THR A 231 25.21 14.68 38.89
CA THR A 231 24.43 13.98 39.92
C THR A 231 23.09 14.67 40.14
N PHE A 232 23.06 16.01 40.22
CA PHE A 232 21.80 16.76 40.30
C PHE A 232 20.92 16.52 39.08
N ASP A 233 21.47 16.60 37.87
CA ASP A 233 20.72 16.34 36.63
C ASP A 233 20.11 14.93 36.62
N ILE A 234 20.87 13.91 37.02
CA ILE A 234 20.39 12.51 37.09
C ILE A 234 19.30 12.35 38.17
N LEU A 235 19.48 12.99 39.33
CA LEU A 235 18.49 12.95 40.40
C LEU A 235 17.19 13.61 39.99
N ASP A 236 17.25 14.73 39.27
CA ASP A 236 16.08 15.41 38.73
C ASP A 236 15.32 14.50 37.75
N LEU A 237 16.02 13.87 36.79
CA LEU A 237 15.42 12.91 35.87
C LEU A 237 14.77 11.72 36.60
N LYS A 238 15.43 11.20 37.64
CA LYS A 238 14.86 10.13 38.48
C LYS A 238 13.63 10.59 39.24
N LEU A 239 13.62 11.82 39.76
CA LEU A 239 12.49 12.41 40.45
C LEU A 239 11.30 12.56 39.51
N GLN A 240 11.53 13.12 38.31
CA GLN A 240 10.51 13.24 37.26
C GLN A 240 9.93 11.86 36.91
N LYS A 241 10.78 10.85 36.69
CA LYS A 241 10.35 9.48 36.43
C LYS A 241 9.53 8.89 37.57
N LYS A 242 9.90 9.15 38.83
CA LYS A 242 9.12 8.70 39.99
C LYS A 242 7.77 9.40 40.06
N ALA A 243 7.71 10.70 39.82
CA ALA A 243 6.46 11.46 39.75
C ALA A 243 5.53 10.94 38.64
N LEU A 244 6.07 10.59 37.47
CA LEU A 244 5.27 9.98 36.39
C LEU A 244 4.74 8.58 36.74
N ASN A 245 5.53 7.76 37.44
CA ASN A 245 5.08 6.43 37.86
C ASN A 245 3.98 6.49 38.94
N LEU A 246 3.98 7.52 39.79
CA LEU A 246 2.89 7.74 40.76
C LEU A 246 1.56 8.07 40.07
N ASN A 247 1.61 8.61 38.85
CA ASN A 247 0.45 8.97 38.04
C ASN A 247 0.19 7.95 36.91
N ALA A 248 0.66 6.70 37.06
CA ALA A 248 0.50 5.69 36.02
C ALA A 248 -0.99 5.41 35.72
N PRO A 249 -1.39 5.36 34.43
CA PRO A 249 -2.75 5.00 34.05
C PRO A 249 -3.07 3.57 34.49
N VAL A 250 -4.27 3.35 35.01
CA VAL A 250 -4.74 2.00 35.36
C VAL A 250 -5.03 1.23 34.07
N PRO A 251 -4.49 0.01 33.87
CA PRO A 251 -4.77 -0.79 32.70
C PRO A 251 -6.26 -1.15 32.61
N PHE A 252 -6.88 -0.88 31.45
CA PHE A 252 -8.19 -1.42 31.10
C PHE A 252 -8.04 -2.68 30.24
N PRO A 253 -8.94 -3.67 30.38
CA PRO A 253 -10.01 -3.74 31.36
C PRO A 253 -9.49 -4.21 32.72
N LEU A 254 -10.06 -3.68 33.80
CA LEU A 254 -9.97 -4.28 35.12
C LEU A 254 -10.38 -5.75 34.99
N SER A 255 -9.44 -6.67 35.11
CA SER A 255 -9.74 -8.09 35.27
C SER A 255 -10.63 -8.21 36.49
N VAL A 256 -11.94 -8.35 36.27
CA VAL A 256 -12.93 -8.68 37.29
C VAL A 256 -12.48 -10.01 37.87
N THR A 257 -11.73 -9.93 38.97
CA THR A 257 -11.28 -11.09 39.71
C THR A 257 -12.46 -11.49 40.58
N GLY A 258 -13.20 -12.51 40.11
CA GLY A 258 -13.98 -13.45 40.93
C GLY A 258 -15.20 -12.91 41.67
N GLN A 259 -16.38 -13.02 41.04
CA GLN A 259 -17.54 -13.56 41.76
C GLN A 259 -17.62 -15.06 41.47
N PRO A 260 -17.67 -15.95 42.49
CA PRO A 260 -17.91 -17.36 42.28
C PRO A 260 -19.43 -17.57 42.16
N GLY A 261 -19.89 -17.83 40.94
CA GLY A 261 -21.28 -18.23 40.72
C GLY A 261 -21.71 -18.02 39.28
N GLN A 262 -22.09 -19.10 38.62
CA GLN A 262 -22.61 -19.18 37.25
C GLN A 262 -21.57 -19.26 36.12
N ASP A 263 -20.73 -20.30 36.14
CA ASP A 263 -20.22 -20.88 34.88
C ASP A 263 -20.04 -22.41 34.96
N GLU A 264 -21.06 -23.13 35.44
CA GLU A 264 -21.09 -24.61 35.41
C GLU A 264 -22.15 -25.21 34.48
N SER A 265 -22.96 -24.38 33.82
CA SER A 265 -23.98 -24.85 32.89
C SER A 265 -23.62 -24.40 31.49
N LEU A 266 -22.69 -25.08 30.82
CA LEU A 266 -22.59 -25.14 29.33
C LEU A 266 -21.44 -26.04 28.79
N ARG A 267 -20.83 -26.90 29.62
CA ARG A 267 -19.86 -27.92 29.16
C ARG A 267 -20.21 -29.36 29.57
N PHE A 268 -21.45 -29.77 29.35
CA PHE A 268 -21.81 -31.18 29.29
C PHE A 268 -22.81 -31.38 28.16
N ASN A 269 -22.34 -31.70 26.94
CA ASN A 269 -23.07 -32.50 25.92
C ASN A 269 -22.42 -32.47 24.51
N ARG A 270 -21.10 -32.70 24.39
CA ARG A 270 -20.48 -33.01 23.07
C ARG A 270 -19.49 -34.18 23.05
N ALA A 271 -19.45 -35.01 24.09
CA ALA A 271 -18.49 -36.12 24.19
C ALA A 271 -19.10 -37.54 24.16
N ASN A 272 -20.39 -37.72 23.78
CA ASN A 272 -21.03 -39.04 23.86
C ASN A 272 -21.73 -39.54 22.58
N ARG A 273 -21.11 -39.34 21.41
CA ARG A 273 -21.54 -39.96 20.13
C ARG A 273 -20.41 -40.60 19.33
N ARG A 274 -19.41 -41.20 19.98
CA ARG A 274 -18.45 -42.12 19.33
C ARG A 274 -17.97 -43.19 20.30
N LYS A 275 -18.83 -44.16 20.64
CA LYS A 275 -18.45 -45.47 21.22
C LYS A 275 -19.69 -46.38 21.39
N LYS A 276 -20.41 -46.67 20.30
CA LYS A 276 -21.32 -47.83 20.18
C LYS A 276 -21.40 -48.26 18.71
N ALA A 277 -20.27 -48.72 18.20
CA ALA A 277 -20.18 -49.46 16.94
C ALA A 277 -18.97 -50.40 17.03
N LYS A 278 -19.12 -51.43 17.87
CA LYS A 278 -18.38 -52.72 17.85
C LYS A 278 -18.66 -53.47 19.16
N ALA A 279 -19.68 -54.31 19.16
CA ALA A 279 -19.71 -55.60 19.89
C ALA A 279 -21.06 -56.31 19.65
N LYS A 280 -20.97 -57.63 19.44
CA LYS A 280 -22.02 -58.67 19.25
C LYS A 280 -22.60 -58.71 17.83
N ASN A 281 -22.22 -59.71 17.02
CA ASN A 281 -22.69 -61.12 17.05
C ASN A 281 -24.21 -61.19 17.16
#